data_AF-A0A7J7SHW8-F1
#
_entry.id   AF-A0A7J7SHW8-F1
#
_cell.length_a   1.000
_cell.length_b   1.000
_cell.length_c   1.000
_cell.angle_alpha   90.00
_cell.angle_beta   90.00
_cell.angle_gamma   90.00
#
_symmetry.space_group_name_H-M   'P 1'
#
loop_
_entity.id
_entity.type
_entity.pdbx_description
1 polymer ?
#
loop_
_entity_poly.entity_id
_entity_poly.type
_entity_poly.pdbx_seq_one_letter_code
_entity_poly.pdbx_strand_id
1 'polypeptide(L)' 'MKFDPKVGTWIGDWPEAKSISDKWTQQAEVVNKEKTFLLYSCPQRLLGHLERGRGNLEWKGPLHMLFPVLVIVFLGILP' A
#
# COMPACT_ATOMS: atom_id res chain seq x y z
N MET A 1 -6.98 0.92 -15.29
CA MET A 1 -8.18 0.51 -14.56
C MET A 1 -7.97 0.81 -13.08
N LYS A 2 -8.98 1.29 -12.36
CA LYS A 2 -8.92 1.71 -10.96
C LYS A 2 -10.17 1.21 -10.23
N PHE A 3 -10.05 0.78 -8.98
CA PHE A 3 -11.21 0.42 -8.16
C PHE A 3 -11.69 1.63 -7.37
N ASP A 4 -13.00 1.93 -7.43
CA ASP A 4 -13.63 2.87 -6.52
C ASP A 4 -14.21 2.11 -5.32
N PRO A 5 -13.59 2.19 -4.13
CA PRO A 5 -14.04 1.45 -2.96
C PRO A 5 -15.33 2.02 -2.34
N LYS A 6 -15.74 3.25 -2.68
CA LYS A 6 -17.00 3.83 -2.18
C LYS A 6 -18.19 3.18 -2.87
N VAL A 7 -18.12 3.11 -4.20
CA VAL A 7 -19.18 2.56 -5.05
C VAL A 7 -19.04 1.04 -5.18
N GLY A 8 -17.82 0.52 -5.19
CA GLY A 8 -17.52 -0.91 -5.39
C GLY A 8 -17.38 -1.29 -6.87
N THR A 9 -16.95 -0.36 -7.72
CA THR A 9 -16.89 -0.55 -9.18
C THR A 9 -15.49 -0.28 -9.73
N TRP A 10 -15.18 -0.86 -10.89
CA TRP A 10 -13.91 -0.62 -11.57
C TRP A 10 -14.07 0.37 -12.73
N ILE A 11 -13.18 1.34 -12.80
CA ILE A 11 -13.20 2.43 -13.78
C ILE A 11 -11.98 2.32 -14.68
N GLY A 12 -12.14 2.44 -15.99
CA GLY A 12 -11.02 2.46 -16.94
C GLY A 12 -11.44 3.01 -18.29
N ASP A 13 -10.47 3.58 -19.00
CA ASP A 13 -10.71 4.33 -20.25
C ASP A 13 -10.65 3.43 -21.51
N TRP A 14 -10.31 2.15 -21.34
CA TRP A 14 -10.13 1.18 -22.43
C TRP A 14 -11.37 0.28 -22.58
N PRO A 15 -11.74 -0.15 -23.80
CA PRO A 15 -12.89 -1.04 -24.02
C PRO A 15 -12.85 -2.34 -23.19
N GLU A 16 -11.66 -2.91 -23.03
CA GLU A 16 -11.42 -4.15 -22.26
C GLU A 16 -11.72 -3.96 -20.78
N ALA A 17 -11.50 -2.74 -20.25
CA ALA A 17 -11.75 -2.43 -18.85
C ALA A 17 -13.24 -2.54 -18.48
N LYS A 18 -14.15 -2.24 -19.42
CA LYS A 18 -15.59 -2.41 -19.20
C LYS A 18 -15.96 -3.89 -19.04
N SER A 19 -15.48 -4.74 -19.95
CA SER A 19 -15.72 -6.20 -19.89
C SER A 19 -15.21 -6.81 -18.58
N ILE A 20 -14.01 -6.40 -18.14
CA ILE A 20 -13.44 -6.85 -16.86
C ILE A 20 -14.25 -6.31 -15.68
N SER A 21 -14.66 -5.03 -15.72
CA SER A 21 -15.46 -4.42 -14.66
C SER A 21 -16.80 -5.15 -14.49
N ASP A 22 -17.50 -5.44 -15.59
CA ASP A 22 -18.77 -6.15 -15.57
C ASP A 22 -18.59 -7.56 -14.98
N LYS A 23 -17.54 -8.28 -15.41
CA LYS A 23 -17.22 -9.62 -14.89
C LYS A 23 -16.89 -9.62 -13.40
N TRP A 24 -16.11 -8.64 -12.92
CA TRP A 24 -15.70 -8.58 -11.52
C TRP A 24 -16.81 -8.06 -10.61
N THR A 25 -17.67 -7.18 -11.10
CA THR A 25 -18.82 -6.65 -10.33
C THR A 25 -19.88 -7.73 -10.05
N GLN A 26 -19.98 -8.76 -10.90
CA GLN A 26 -20.84 -9.92 -10.66
C GLN A 26 -20.43 -10.74 -9.41
N GLN A 27 -19.19 -10.63 -8.97
CA GLN A 27 -18.68 -11.34 -7.79
C GLN A 27 -18.80 -10.45 -6.54
N ALA A 28 -20.03 -10.24 -6.09
CA ALA A 28 -20.35 -9.32 -4.99
C ALA A 28 -19.55 -9.59 -3.70
N GLU A 29 -19.24 -10.86 -3.39
CA GLU A 29 -18.41 -11.21 -2.23
C GLU A 29 -16.98 -10.67 -2.35
N VAL A 30 -16.36 -10.81 -3.54
CA VAL A 30 -14.99 -10.34 -3.79
C VAL A 30 -14.95 -8.81 -3.74
N VAL A 31 -15.94 -8.14 -4.33
CA VAL A 31 -16.09 -6.68 -4.26
C VAL A 31 -16.22 -6.24 -2.80
N ASN A 32 -17.04 -6.91 -1.99
CA ASN A 32 -17.21 -6.58 -0.58
C ASN A 32 -15.94 -6.82 0.24
N LYS A 33 -15.19 -7.89 -0.04
CA LYS A 33 -13.88 -8.14 0.58
C LYS A 33 -12.88 -7.04 0.25
N GLU A 34 -12.83 -6.59 -1.01
CA GLU A 34 -11.94 -5.50 -1.44
C GLU A 34 -12.32 -4.17 -0.76
N LYS A 35 -13.62 -3.84 -0.71
CA LYS A 35 -14.14 -2.68 0.04
C LYS A 35 -13.75 -2.76 1.51
N THR A 36 -13.94 -3.93 2.12
CA THR A 36 -13.64 -4.14 3.55
C THR A 36 -12.15 -3.96 3.83
N PHE A 37 -11.31 -4.51 2.96
CA PHE A 37 -9.87 -4.39 3.07
C PHE A 37 -9.41 -2.93 2.99
N LEU A 38 -9.85 -2.19 1.96
CA LEU A 38 -9.41 -0.82 1.72
C LEU A 38 -9.98 0.18 2.73
N LEU A 39 -11.25 0.05 3.10
CA LEU A 39 -11.94 1.02 3.96
C LEU A 39 -11.74 0.78 5.46
N TYR A 40 -11.48 -0.45 5.89
CA TYR A 40 -11.39 -0.79 7.31
C TYR A 40 -10.04 -1.41 7.67
N SER A 41 -9.66 -2.50 7.02
CA SER A 41 -8.44 -3.24 7.38
C SER A 41 -7.17 -2.41 7.17
N CYS A 42 -7.07 -1.69 6.06
CA CYS A 42 -5.91 -0.85 5.74
C CYS A 42 -5.70 0.27 6.77
N PRO A 43 -6.70 1.12 7.09
CA PRO A 43 -6.56 2.12 8.13
C PRO A 43 -6.20 1.55 9.50
N GLN A 44 -6.81 0.42 9.90
CA GLN A 44 -6.51 -0.21 11.19
C GLN A 44 -5.07 -0.74 11.26
N ARG A 45 -4.58 -1.38 10.20
CA ARG A 45 -3.19 -1.84 10.10
C ARG A 45 -2.23 -0.66 10.14
N LEU A 46 -2.53 0.40 9.39
CA LEU A 46 -1.72 1.62 9.37
C LEU A 46 -1.64 2.23 10.77
N LEU A 47 -2.76 2.35 11.48
CA LEU A 47 -2.79 2.86 12.84
C LEU A 47 -1.88 2.02 13.77
N GLY A 48 -1.98 0.69 13.71
CA GLY A 48 -1.11 -0.18 14.49
C GLY A 48 0.38 -0.02 14.16
N HIS A 49 0.73 0.24 12.90
CA HIS A 49 2.11 0.56 12.51
C HIS A 49 2.56 1.94 13.02
N LEU A 50 1.68 2.94 13.02
CA LEU A 50 1.98 4.27 13.55
C LEU A 50 2.21 4.21 15.06
N GLU A 51 1.38 3.49 15.81
CA GLU A 51 1.51 3.36 17.27
C GLU A 51 2.81 2.65 17.69
N ARG A 52 3.15 1.54 17.02
CA ARG A 52 4.33 0.72 17.36
C ARG A 52 5.62 1.22 16.73
N GLY A 53 5.52 1.78 15.53
CA GLY A 53 6.65 2.17 14.69
C GLY A 53 6.98 3.65 14.72
N ARG A 54 6.32 4.45 15.57
CA ARG A 54 6.46 5.92 15.61
C ARG A 54 7.91 6.38 15.62
N GLY A 55 8.75 5.82 16.49
CA GLY A 55 10.17 6.18 16.57
C GLY A 55 10.96 5.91 15.28
N ASN A 56 10.60 4.86 14.54
CA ASN A 56 11.23 4.54 13.26
C ASN A 56 10.72 5.43 12.12
N LEU A 57 9.43 5.79 12.14
CA LEU A 57 8.80 6.63 11.12
C LEU A 57 9.17 8.11 11.29
N GLU A 58 9.36 8.55 12.53
CA GLU A 58 9.80 9.90 12.88
C GLU A 58 11.33 10.03 12.89
N TRP A 59 12.07 8.94 12.65
CA TRP A 59 13.52 8.97 12.64
C TRP A 59 14.02 9.84 11.47
N LYS A 60 14.46 11.04 11.81
CA LYS A 60 15.23 11.92 10.93
C LYS A 60 16.70 11.64 11.19
N GLY A 61 17.23 10.63 10.51
CA GLY A 61 18.66 10.32 10.59
C GLY A 61 19.52 11.55 10.27
N PRO A 62 20.63 11.78 10.99
CA PRO A 62 21.52 12.89 10.67
C PRO A 62 22.21 12.64 9.32
N LEU A 63 22.23 13.66 8.46
CA LEU A 63 22.77 13.60 7.10
C LEU A 63 24.19 13.02 7.01
N HIS A 64 25.02 13.22 8.04
CA HIS A 64 26.40 12.70 8.09
C HIS A 64 26.50 11.20 8.38
N MET A 65 25.46 10.56 8.94
CA MET A 65 25.43 9.11 9.17
C MET A 65 24.87 8.33 7.97
N LEU A 66 24.20 9.00 7.02
CA LEU A 66 23.71 8.35 5.79
C LEU A 66 24.85 7.95 4.85
N PHE A 67 25.88 8.79 4.72
CA PHE A 67 27.06 8.49 3.88
C PHE A 67 27.86 7.25 4.34
N PRO A 68 28.31 7.14 5.61
CA PRO A 68 29.11 5.99 6.05
C PRO A 68 28.29 4.70 6.11
N VAL A 69 26.99 4.75 6.44
CA VAL A 69 26.15 3.54 6.47
C VAL A 69 25.87 2.99 5.07
N LEU A 70 25.64 3.86 4.08
CA LEU A 70 25.51 3.42 2.68
C LEU A 70 26.82 2.78 2.19
N VAL A 71 27.96 3.37 2.54
CA VAL A 71 29.30 2.87 2.17
C VAL A 71 29.59 1.51 2.82
N ILE A 72 29.25 1.30 4.10
CA ILE A 72 29.43 0.02 4.80
C ILE A 72 28.54 -1.08 4.18
N VAL A 73 27.29 -0.76 3.87
CA VAL A 73 26.33 -1.72 3.28
C VAL A 73 26.67 -2.05 1.82
N PHE A 74 27.16 -1.09 1.03
CA PHE A 74 27.53 -1.32 -0.37
C PHE A 74 28.95 -1.86 -0.58
N LEU A 75 29.90 -1.59 0.32
CA LEU A 75 31.27 -2.14 0.21
C LEU A 75 31.45 -3.47 0.98
N GLY A 76 30.42 -3.98 1.66
CA GLY A 76 30.48 -5.29 2.32
C GLY A 76 31.58 -5.39 3.37
N ILE A 77 31.94 -4.29 4.04
CA ILE A 77 32.96 -4.27 5.09
C ILE A 77 32.25 -4.28 6.44
N LEU A 78 31.82 -5.46 6.85
CA LEU A 78 31.75 -5.83 8.27
C LEU A 78 32.57 -7.12 8.40
N PRO A 79 33.47 -7.25 9.39
CA PRO A 79 34.20 -8.50 9.62
C PRO A 79 33.24 -9.68 9.91
#